data_AF-A0A3N5YZR1-F1
#
_entry.id   AF-A0A3N5YZR1-F1
#
_cell.length_a   1.000
_cell.length_b   1.000
_cell.length_c   1.000
_cell.angle_alpha   90.00
_cell.angle_beta   90.00
_cell.angle_gamma   90.00
#
_symmetry.space_group_name_H-M   'P 1'
#
loop_
_entity.id
_entity.type
_entity.pdbx_description
1 polymer ?
#
loop_
_entity_poly.entity_id
_entity_poly.type
_entity_poly.pdbx_seq_one_letter_code
_entity_poly.pdbx_strand_id
1 'polypeptide(L)'
;MPVRKVGIISCSGEEMPEGTISRLATRRVLETLQPERTVTICLPLFLAGGEGERAFARHYPTIAIDGCEKRCAARGTEMYSAMPAASIVVSELSSRSSDELGTARRLSDQGRELMQATAVATSEIVDRLLGTRAPIQIKTSDSSASPAKTVVSCSCGAGIPVKQLTIAGRETEVAALPVIYQSWQSACRMPHQGISAEMLKIVKVYNPIPEDDEDAWKQAIALDYARFCSEKE
;
A
#
# COMPACT_ATOMS: atom_id res chain seq x y z
N MET A 1 4.86 17.03 -10.62
CA MET A 1 5.61 15.75 -10.83
C MET A 1 5.09 14.74 -9.82
N PRO A 2 4.90 13.46 -10.19
CA PRO A 2 4.44 12.45 -9.24
C PRO A 2 5.39 12.34 -8.06
N VAL A 3 4.84 12.15 -6.85
CA VAL A 3 5.61 12.01 -5.61
C VAL A 3 6.50 10.77 -5.73
N ARG A 4 7.82 10.92 -5.59
CA ARG A 4 8.72 9.77 -5.52
C ARG A 4 8.49 9.02 -4.22
N LYS A 5 8.02 7.78 -4.31
CA LYS A 5 7.87 6.86 -3.17
C LYS A 5 9.01 5.85 -3.14
N VAL A 6 9.29 5.32 -1.94
CA VAL A 6 10.24 4.22 -1.71
C VAL A 6 9.46 2.95 -1.37
N GLY A 7 9.80 1.85 -2.04
CA GLY A 7 9.26 0.53 -1.73
C GLY A 7 9.98 -0.08 -0.53
N ILE A 8 9.25 -0.74 0.35
CA ILE A 8 9.82 -1.53 1.44
C ILE A 8 9.29 -2.96 1.29
N ILE A 9 10.20 -3.91 1.17
CA ILE A 9 9.90 -5.34 1.11
C ILE A 9 10.53 -6.03 2.31
N SER A 10 9.71 -6.68 3.14
CA SER A 10 10.20 -7.48 4.27
C SER A 10 10.11 -8.97 3.99
N CYS A 11 11.00 -9.75 4.62
CA CYS A 11 10.89 -11.19 4.61
C CYS A 11 9.62 -11.65 5.36
N SER A 12 9.09 -12.82 4.99
CA SER A 12 7.93 -13.39 5.69
C SER A 12 8.26 -13.72 7.15
N GLY A 13 9.48 -14.23 7.39
CA GLY A 13 10.02 -14.28 8.75
C GLY A 13 9.17 -15.06 9.75
N GLU A 14 8.44 -16.08 9.28
CA GLU A 14 7.36 -16.72 10.04
C GLU A 14 7.84 -17.64 11.17
N GLU A 15 9.13 -17.98 11.18
CA GLU A 15 9.71 -19.00 12.08
C GLU A 15 10.54 -18.39 13.21
N MET A 16 10.82 -17.07 13.19
CA MET A 16 11.78 -16.44 14.12
C MET A 16 11.39 -15.00 14.48
N PRO A 17 11.76 -14.52 15.69
CA PRO A 17 11.41 -13.16 16.14
C PRO A 17 11.98 -12.06 15.24
N GLU A 18 13.16 -12.23 14.64
CA GLU A 18 13.79 -11.27 13.71
C GLU A 18 12.95 -11.07 12.44
N GLY A 19 12.28 -12.14 12.02
CA GLY A 19 11.31 -12.09 10.94
C GLY A 19 10.09 -11.25 11.29
N THR A 20 9.60 -11.37 12.52
CA THR A 20 8.53 -10.52 13.05
C THR A 20 8.97 -9.09 13.25
N ILE A 21 10.21 -8.86 13.69
CA ILE A 21 10.82 -7.53 13.74
C ILE A 21 10.83 -6.90 12.35
N SER A 22 11.23 -7.63 11.30
CA SER A 22 11.26 -7.13 9.93
C SER A 22 9.89 -6.63 9.45
N ARG A 23 8.84 -7.44 9.68
CA ARG A 23 7.46 -7.11 9.30
C ARG A 23 6.89 -5.94 10.11
N LEU A 24 7.10 -5.93 11.42
CA LEU A 24 6.59 -4.88 12.30
C LEU A 24 7.33 -3.55 12.11
N ALA A 25 8.64 -3.58 11.86
CA ALA A 25 9.42 -2.40 11.51
C ALA A 25 8.94 -1.78 10.20
N THR A 26 8.75 -2.62 9.17
CA THR A 26 8.15 -2.20 7.88
C THR A 26 6.80 -1.54 8.11
N ARG A 27 5.90 -2.20 8.85
CA ARG A 27 4.58 -1.66 9.19
C ARG A 27 4.66 -0.31 9.91
N ARG A 28 5.57 -0.16 10.87
CA ARG A 28 5.75 1.10 11.62
C ARG A 28 6.23 2.25 10.74
N VAL A 29 7.09 1.97 9.75
CA VAL A 29 7.50 2.98 8.77
C VAL A 29 6.32 3.42 7.92
N LEU A 30 5.56 2.46 7.40
CA LEU A 30 4.41 2.70 6.53
C LEU A 30 3.26 3.42 7.24
N GLU A 31 2.94 3.07 8.47
CA GLU A 31 1.74 3.58 9.15
C GLU A 31 2.01 4.87 9.93
N THR A 32 3.27 5.16 10.26
CA THR A 32 3.54 6.21 11.26
C THR A 32 4.75 7.07 10.94
N LEU A 33 5.87 6.51 10.48
CA LEU A 33 7.06 7.35 10.23
C LEU A 33 6.95 8.09 8.90
N GLN A 34 6.51 7.42 7.83
CA GLN A 34 6.57 7.95 6.47
C GLN A 34 5.42 7.46 5.56
N PRO A 35 4.13 7.61 5.97
CA PRO A 35 2.98 7.06 5.25
C PRO A 35 2.83 7.56 3.81
N GLU A 36 3.14 8.83 3.56
CA GLU A 36 2.98 9.43 2.22
C GLU A 36 4.17 9.16 1.28
N ARG A 37 5.30 8.67 1.83
CA ARG A 37 6.58 8.55 1.13
C ARG A 37 7.01 7.10 0.92
N THR A 38 6.31 6.16 1.53
CA THR A 38 6.64 4.73 1.47
C THR A 38 5.47 3.90 0.99
N VAL A 39 5.76 2.75 0.40
CA VAL A 39 4.79 1.72 0.04
C VAL A 39 5.34 0.36 0.42
N THR A 40 4.46 -0.60 0.70
CA THR A 40 4.88 -1.96 1.01
C THR A 40 4.79 -2.85 -0.21
N ILE A 41 5.75 -3.75 -0.32
CA ILE A 41 5.77 -4.82 -1.31
C ILE A 41 5.58 -6.14 -0.55
N CYS A 42 4.50 -6.84 -0.86
CA CYS A 42 4.20 -8.13 -0.26
C CYS A 42 5.12 -9.21 -0.86
N LEU A 43 6.09 -9.70 -0.09
CA LEU A 43 7.05 -10.70 -0.57
C LEU A 43 6.36 -11.96 -1.15
N PRO A 44 5.35 -12.58 -0.51
CA PRO A 44 4.65 -13.72 -1.11
C PRO A 44 4.05 -13.43 -2.49
N LEU A 45 3.36 -12.30 -2.67
CA LEU A 45 2.78 -11.92 -3.97
C LEU A 45 3.88 -11.62 -4.99
N PHE A 46 4.93 -10.92 -4.57
CA PHE A 46 6.08 -10.61 -5.39
C PHE A 46 6.74 -11.90 -5.92
N LEU A 47 6.96 -12.89 -5.05
CA LEU A 47 7.53 -14.19 -5.44
C LEU A 47 6.58 -14.99 -6.34
N ALA A 48 5.27 -14.91 -6.12
CA ALA A 48 4.24 -15.57 -6.91
C ALA A 48 4.04 -14.98 -8.33
N GLY A 49 4.76 -13.91 -8.69
CA GLY A 49 4.63 -13.28 -10.02
C GLY A 49 3.74 -12.05 -10.05
N GLY A 50 3.45 -11.43 -8.92
CA GLY A 50 2.72 -10.16 -8.83
C GLY A 50 3.40 -9.06 -9.66
N GLU A 51 2.86 -8.79 -10.85
CA GLU A 51 3.52 -7.91 -11.81
C GLU A 51 3.48 -6.44 -11.39
N GLY A 52 2.46 -6.03 -10.63
CA GLY A 52 2.40 -4.68 -10.06
C GLY A 52 3.53 -4.43 -9.06
N GLU A 53 3.77 -5.38 -8.16
CA GLU A 53 4.84 -5.33 -7.17
C GLU A 53 6.22 -5.38 -7.83
N ARG A 54 6.41 -6.26 -8.81
CA ARG A 54 7.67 -6.39 -9.55
C ARG A 54 7.97 -5.16 -10.39
N ALA A 55 6.97 -4.60 -11.08
CA ALA A 55 7.11 -3.38 -11.86
C ALA A 55 7.48 -2.20 -10.96
N PHE A 56 6.85 -2.08 -9.78
CA PHE A 56 7.23 -1.05 -8.81
C PHE A 56 8.73 -1.17 -8.46
N ALA A 57 9.19 -2.35 -8.07
CA ALA A 57 10.58 -2.56 -7.67
C ALA A 57 11.60 -2.39 -8.80
N ARG A 58 11.19 -2.47 -10.07
CA ARG A 58 12.05 -2.17 -11.23
C ARG A 58 12.28 -0.67 -11.44
N HIS A 59 11.28 0.14 -11.11
CA HIS A 59 11.27 1.57 -11.46
C HIS A 59 11.45 2.51 -10.27
N TYR A 60 11.23 2.03 -9.05
CA TYR A 60 11.33 2.82 -7.83
C TYR A 60 12.34 2.21 -6.86
N PRO A 61 13.06 3.06 -6.08
CA PRO A 61 14.01 2.58 -5.09
C PRO A 61 13.28 1.69 -4.07
N THR A 62 13.86 0.53 -3.80
CA THR A 62 13.27 -0.48 -2.92
C THR A 62 14.28 -0.87 -1.83
N ILE A 63 13.85 -0.86 -0.57
CA ILE A 63 14.61 -1.30 0.59
C ILE A 63 14.16 -2.71 0.97
N ALA A 64 15.10 -3.63 1.09
CA ALA A 64 14.83 -4.98 1.59
C ALA A 64 15.14 -5.08 3.09
N ILE A 65 14.24 -5.67 3.87
CA ILE A 65 14.41 -5.94 5.30
C ILE A 65 14.26 -7.44 5.55
N ASP A 66 15.36 -8.08 5.91
CA ASP A 66 15.43 -9.52 6.12
C ASP A 66 15.71 -9.87 7.58
N GLY A 67 15.05 -10.91 8.09
CA GLY A 67 15.25 -11.36 9.47
C GLY A 67 16.56 -12.12 9.68
N CYS A 68 17.14 -12.66 8.60
CA CYS A 68 18.34 -13.49 8.65
C CYS A 68 19.14 -13.46 7.34
N GLU A 69 20.33 -14.07 7.36
CA GLU A 69 21.26 -14.12 6.22
C GLU A 69 20.75 -14.86 4.97
N LYS A 70 19.59 -15.53 5.05
CA LYS A 70 18.97 -16.09 3.85
C LYS A 70 18.58 -14.99 2.85
N ARG A 71 18.33 -13.78 3.35
CA ARG A 71 18.07 -12.56 2.55
C ARG A 71 16.96 -12.76 1.51
N CYS A 72 15.87 -13.40 1.91
CA CYS A 72 14.78 -13.80 1.01
C CYS A 72 14.17 -12.60 0.26
N ALA A 73 13.98 -11.47 0.94
CA ALA A 73 13.42 -10.26 0.36
C ALA A 73 14.40 -9.60 -0.61
N ALA A 74 15.66 -9.42 -0.19
CA ALA A 74 16.68 -8.82 -1.05
C ALA A 74 16.93 -9.66 -2.31
N ARG A 75 17.16 -10.97 -2.14
CA ARG A 75 17.42 -11.90 -3.27
C ARG A 75 16.23 -12.02 -4.19
N GLY A 76 15.01 -12.07 -3.64
CA GLY A 76 13.79 -12.06 -4.44
C GLY A 76 13.71 -10.81 -5.32
N THR A 77 13.94 -9.65 -4.71
CA THR A 77 13.85 -8.36 -5.40
C THR A 77 14.90 -8.23 -6.51
N GLU A 78 16.14 -8.63 -6.23
CA GLU A 78 17.21 -8.65 -7.22
C GLU A 78 16.89 -9.60 -8.39
N MET A 79 16.45 -10.83 -8.08
CA MET A 79 16.19 -11.87 -9.08
C MET A 79 15.05 -11.50 -10.04
N TYR A 80 13.97 -10.90 -9.54
CA TYR A 80 12.75 -10.69 -10.32
C TYR A 80 12.51 -9.24 -10.75
N SER A 81 13.30 -8.29 -10.23
CA SER A 81 13.17 -6.87 -10.52
C SER A 81 14.52 -6.18 -10.70
N ALA A 82 15.09 -5.65 -9.62
CA ALA A 82 16.31 -4.84 -9.64
C ALA A 82 17.04 -4.98 -8.30
N MET A 83 18.32 -4.62 -8.28
CA MET A 83 19.10 -4.58 -7.04
C MET A 83 18.39 -3.65 -6.02
N PRO A 84 18.13 -4.11 -4.78
CA PRO A 84 17.62 -3.25 -3.72
C PRO A 84 18.52 -2.03 -3.54
N ALA A 85 17.90 -0.86 -3.38
CA ALA A 85 18.62 0.39 -3.12
C ALA A 85 19.31 0.38 -1.74
N ALA A 86 18.80 -0.43 -0.81
CA ALA A 86 19.42 -0.78 0.45
C ALA A 86 18.90 -2.12 0.95
N SER A 87 19.69 -2.77 1.81
CA SER A 87 19.32 -4.03 2.47
C SER A 87 19.69 -3.95 3.95
N ILE A 88 18.78 -4.41 4.81
CA ILE A 88 18.98 -4.55 6.25
C ILE A 88 18.79 -6.02 6.60
N VAL A 89 19.71 -6.59 7.39
CA VAL A 89 19.48 -7.87 8.05
C VAL A 89 19.37 -7.65 9.56
N VAL A 90 18.19 -7.94 10.11
CA VAL A 90 17.86 -7.66 11.51
C VAL A 90 18.79 -8.41 12.47
N SER A 91 19.17 -9.65 12.15
CA SER A 91 20.10 -10.43 12.96
C SER A 91 21.52 -9.82 13.04
N GLU A 92 21.89 -8.94 12.10
CA GLU A 92 23.18 -8.23 12.14
C GLU A 92 23.13 -6.95 13.00
N LEU A 93 21.93 -6.47 13.34
CA LEU A 93 21.74 -5.23 14.11
C LEU A 93 21.85 -5.41 15.63
N SER A 94 21.92 -6.65 16.12
CA SER A 94 22.04 -6.95 17.53
C SER A 94 22.89 -8.17 17.78
N SER A 95 23.73 -8.12 18.82
CA SER A 95 24.45 -9.30 19.32
C SER A 95 23.61 -10.17 20.26
N ARG A 96 22.34 -9.82 20.49
CA ARG A 96 21.40 -10.58 21.34
C ARG A 96 21.05 -11.90 20.66
N SER A 97 20.84 -12.93 21.47
CA SER A 97 20.33 -14.19 20.95
C SER A 97 18.86 -14.04 20.51
N SER A 98 18.44 -14.85 19.54
CA SER A 98 17.04 -14.86 19.05
C SER A 98 16.03 -15.02 20.20
N ASP A 99 16.31 -15.89 21.17
CA ASP A 99 15.40 -16.17 22.29
C ASP A 99 15.16 -14.94 23.18
N GLU A 100 16.16 -14.07 23.32
CA GLU A 100 16.02 -12.82 24.06
C GLU A 100 15.07 -11.82 23.37
N LEU A 101 14.92 -11.92 22.04
CA LEU A 101 14.02 -11.08 21.25
C LEU A 101 12.56 -11.57 21.33
N GLY A 102 12.33 -12.77 21.84
CA GLY A 102 11.03 -13.40 22.02
C GLY A 102 10.80 -14.53 21.04
N THR A 103 9.60 -14.58 20.45
CA THR A 103 9.17 -15.64 19.53
C THR A 103 8.71 -15.05 18.21
N ALA A 104 8.55 -15.91 17.20
CA ALA A 104 7.94 -15.52 15.92
C ALA A 104 6.56 -14.86 16.07
N ARG A 105 5.79 -15.14 17.13
CA ARG A 105 4.44 -14.57 17.31
C ARG A 105 4.37 -13.41 18.29
N ARG A 106 5.37 -13.29 19.17
CA ARG A 106 5.37 -12.31 20.25
C ARG A 106 6.79 -11.90 20.59
N LEU A 107 7.08 -10.62 20.38
CA LEU A 107 8.35 -10.02 20.78
C LEU A 107 8.38 -9.78 22.29
N SER A 108 9.57 -9.93 22.87
CA SER A 108 9.92 -9.40 24.19
C SER A 108 10.07 -7.87 24.12
N ASP A 109 10.34 -7.22 25.25
CA ASP A 109 10.66 -5.80 25.26
C ASP A 109 11.96 -5.50 24.51
N GLN A 110 12.94 -6.40 24.59
CA GLN A 110 14.17 -6.33 23.82
C GLN A 110 13.92 -6.47 22.31
N GLY A 111 13.03 -7.37 21.91
CA GLY A 111 12.62 -7.50 20.52
C GLY A 111 11.88 -6.25 20.00
N ARG A 112 11.06 -5.63 20.85
CA ARG A 112 10.37 -4.37 20.51
C ARG A 112 11.33 -3.19 20.37
N GLU A 113 12.35 -3.10 21.22
CA GLU A 113 13.42 -2.11 21.11
C GLU A 113 14.17 -2.25 19.79
N LEU A 114 14.58 -3.47 19.43
CA LEU A 114 15.24 -3.75 18.16
C LEU A 114 14.35 -3.45 16.95
N MET A 115 13.04 -3.73 17.06
CA MET A 115 12.05 -3.35 16.04
C MET A 115 11.96 -1.84 15.84
N GLN A 116 11.94 -1.08 16.93
CA GLN A 116 11.94 0.39 16.85
C GLN A 116 13.22 0.90 16.19
N ALA A 117 14.38 0.38 16.59
CA ALA A 117 15.66 0.74 15.98
C ALA A 117 15.70 0.41 14.47
N THR A 118 15.20 -0.76 14.09
CA THR A 118 15.10 -1.19 12.67
C THR A 118 14.19 -0.25 11.87
N ALA A 119 13.06 0.17 12.44
CA ALA A 119 12.14 1.11 11.79
C ALA A 119 12.78 2.50 11.59
N VAL A 120 13.49 3.00 12.61
CA VAL A 120 14.22 4.28 12.52
C VAL A 120 15.31 4.21 11.46
N ALA A 121 16.15 3.18 11.47
CA ALA A 121 17.20 2.98 10.47
C ALA A 121 16.62 2.92 9.04
N THR A 122 15.48 2.25 8.86
CA THR A 122 14.76 2.21 7.58
C THR A 122 14.29 3.61 7.16
N SER A 123 13.69 4.37 8.08
CA SER A 123 13.23 5.74 7.84
C SER A 123 14.37 6.67 7.39
N GLU A 124 15.54 6.56 8.02
CA GLU A 124 16.74 7.33 7.64
C GLU A 124 17.24 6.96 6.24
N ILE A 125 17.17 5.68 5.85
CA ILE A 125 17.49 5.26 4.47
C ILE A 125 16.49 5.88 3.49
N VAL A 126 15.19 5.88 3.79
CA VAL A 126 14.18 6.53 2.92
C VAL A 126 14.46 8.03 2.77
N ASP A 127 14.84 8.72 3.86
CA ASP A 127 15.21 10.13 3.79
C ASP A 127 16.41 10.37 2.89
N ARG A 128 17.44 9.53 3.00
CA ARG A 128 18.60 9.57 2.09
C ARG A 128 18.22 9.32 0.63
N LEU A 129 17.39 8.31 0.36
CA LEU A 129 16.97 7.95 -1.00
C LEU A 129 16.10 9.03 -1.67
N LEU A 130 15.32 9.77 -0.88
CA LEU A 130 14.49 10.86 -1.38
C LEU A 130 15.20 12.22 -1.36
N GLY A 131 16.44 12.28 -0.85
CA GLY A 131 17.27 13.49 -0.89
C GLY A 131 16.88 14.56 0.15
N THR A 132 16.19 14.17 1.22
CA THR A 132 15.83 15.11 2.29
C THR A 132 17.06 15.37 3.16
N ARG A 133 17.62 16.59 3.11
CA ARG A 133 18.59 17.05 4.13
C ARG A 133 17.89 17.06 5.51
N ALA A 134 18.61 16.65 6.55
CA ALA A 134 18.14 16.35 7.91
C ALA A 134 17.48 17.54 8.67
N PRO A 135 16.95 17.32 9.88
CA PRO A 135 15.55 17.51 10.26
C PRO A 135 15.21 18.95 10.71
N ILE A 136 14.01 19.43 10.38
CA ILE A 136 13.42 20.60 11.06
C ILE A 136 12.72 20.12 12.33
N GLN A 137 13.07 20.80 13.42
CA GLN A 137 12.65 20.54 14.79
C GLN A 137 11.12 20.45 14.96
N ILE A 138 10.71 19.52 15.82
CA ILE A 138 9.34 19.39 16.31
C ILE A 138 8.98 20.67 17.07
N LYS A 139 8.06 21.46 16.51
CA LYS A 139 7.22 22.35 17.30
C LYS A 139 5.92 21.61 17.59
N THR A 140 5.71 21.31 18.87
CA THR A 140 4.41 20.98 19.42
C THR A 140 3.49 22.18 19.25
N SER A 141 2.45 22.03 18.45
CA SER A 141 1.26 22.85 18.57
C SER A 141 0.05 21.97 18.27
N ASP A 142 -0.73 21.74 19.33
CA ASP A 142 -2.08 21.23 19.27
C ASP A 142 -2.86 21.83 18.09
N SER A 143 -3.48 20.97 17.30
CA SER A 143 -4.73 21.34 16.65
C SER A 143 -5.56 20.09 16.35
N SER A 144 -6.55 19.88 17.22
CA SER A 144 -7.89 19.40 16.91
C SER A 144 -8.02 18.38 15.77
N ALA A 145 -7.97 17.10 16.12
CA ALA A 145 -8.41 16.01 15.25
C ALA A 145 -9.90 16.15 14.95
N SER A 146 -10.24 16.43 13.70
CA SER A 146 -11.53 16.09 13.11
C SER A 146 -11.43 14.65 12.57
N PRO A 147 -12.44 13.79 12.73
CA PRO A 147 -12.31 12.36 12.41
C PRO A 147 -12.23 12.17 10.90
N ALA A 148 -11.03 11.89 10.40
CA ALA A 148 -10.81 11.45 9.03
C ALA A 148 -11.50 10.09 8.85
N LYS A 149 -12.50 10.04 7.97
CA LYS A 149 -13.19 8.82 7.57
C LYS A 149 -12.16 7.81 7.04
N THR A 150 -12.24 6.58 7.54
CA THR A 150 -11.40 5.45 7.17
C THR A 150 -11.55 5.14 5.68
N VAL A 151 -10.57 5.55 4.88
CA VAL A 151 -10.45 5.12 3.48
C VAL A 151 -9.63 3.83 3.48
N VAL A 152 -10.18 2.75 2.95
CA VAL A 152 -9.46 1.50 2.74
C VAL A 152 -8.31 1.77 1.76
N SER A 153 -7.06 1.62 2.23
CA SER A 153 -5.86 1.88 1.44
C SER A 153 -5.28 0.59 0.86
N CYS A 154 -4.94 0.63 -0.43
CA CYS A 154 -4.20 -0.42 -1.13
C CYS A 154 -2.69 -0.30 -0.86
N SER A 155 -1.92 -1.37 -1.07
CA SER A 155 -0.47 -1.51 -0.81
C SER A 155 0.41 -0.39 -1.39
N CYS A 156 -0.03 0.28 -2.45
CA CYS A 156 0.64 1.45 -3.07
C CYS A 156 0.40 2.78 -2.33
N GLY A 157 -0.40 2.77 -1.27
CA GLY A 157 -0.77 3.95 -0.50
C GLY A 157 -1.56 5.00 -1.29
N ALA A 158 -2.16 4.63 -2.43
CA ALA A 158 -2.94 5.56 -3.26
C ALA A 158 -4.41 5.69 -2.83
N GLY A 159 -4.84 4.93 -1.82
CA GLY A 159 -6.27 4.75 -1.53
C GLY A 159 -6.98 4.02 -2.67
N ILE A 160 -8.21 3.56 -2.43
CA ILE A 160 -9.10 3.19 -3.53
C ILE A 160 -9.63 4.52 -4.12
N PRO A 161 -9.47 4.80 -5.42
CA PRO A 161 -10.00 6.02 -6.02
C PRO A 161 -11.52 6.10 -5.84
N VAL A 162 -12.01 7.24 -5.35
CA VAL A 162 -13.44 7.52 -5.19
C VAL A 162 -13.91 8.53 -6.22
N LYS A 163 -15.17 8.47 -6.60
CA LYS A 163 -15.84 9.49 -7.42
C LYS A 163 -17.17 9.87 -6.80
N GLN A 164 -17.48 11.16 -6.79
CA GLN A 164 -18.77 11.66 -6.30
C GLN A 164 -19.84 11.53 -7.40
N LEU A 165 -20.97 10.90 -7.06
CA LEU A 165 -22.15 10.83 -7.90
C LEU A 165 -23.39 11.32 -7.16
N THR A 166 -24.31 11.94 -7.88
CA THR A 166 -25.67 12.19 -7.36
C THR A 166 -26.53 10.95 -7.61
N ILE A 167 -26.87 10.23 -6.54
CA ILE A 167 -27.68 9.00 -6.60
C ILE A 167 -28.91 9.19 -5.73
N ALA A 168 -30.10 8.95 -6.30
CA ALA A 168 -31.38 9.21 -5.62
C ALA A 168 -31.48 10.62 -5.00
N GLY A 169 -30.88 11.63 -5.65
CA GLY A 169 -30.84 13.02 -5.17
C GLY A 169 -29.84 13.30 -4.04
N ARG A 170 -29.01 12.33 -3.67
CA ARG A 170 -27.99 12.46 -2.61
C ARG A 170 -26.58 12.40 -3.21
N GLU A 171 -25.67 13.21 -2.71
CA GLU A 171 -24.25 13.07 -3.04
C GLU A 171 -23.67 11.83 -2.36
N THR A 172 -23.16 10.91 -3.17
CA THR A 172 -22.65 9.61 -2.75
C THR A 172 -21.22 9.41 -3.26
N GLU A 173 -20.30 9.12 -2.34
CA GLU A 173 -18.94 8.69 -2.69
C GLU A 173 -18.96 7.25 -3.17
N VAL A 174 -18.59 7.03 -4.42
CA VAL A 174 -18.52 5.69 -5.02
C VAL A 174 -17.05 5.28 -5.17
N ALA A 175 -16.65 4.27 -4.39
CA ALA A 175 -15.31 3.70 -4.40
C ALA A 175 -15.04 2.83 -5.63
N ALA A 176 -13.78 2.84 -6.08
CA ALA A 176 -13.22 2.10 -7.21
C ALA A 176 -13.77 2.49 -8.60
N LEU A 177 -14.77 3.38 -8.67
CA LEU A 177 -15.48 3.69 -9.91
C LEU A 177 -14.57 4.15 -11.07
N PRO A 178 -13.57 5.04 -10.87
CA PRO A 178 -12.67 5.44 -11.95
C PRO A 178 -11.87 4.27 -12.55
N VAL A 179 -11.45 3.32 -11.72
CA VAL A 179 -10.66 2.16 -12.14
C VAL A 179 -11.55 1.15 -12.88
N ILE A 180 -12.78 0.95 -12.39
CA ILE A 180 -13.78 0.10 -13.04
C ILE A 180 -14.06 0.62 -14.46
N TYR A 181 -14.24 1.93 -14.63
CA TYR A 181 -14.46 2.54 -15.94
C TYR A 181 -13.28 2.36 -16.88
N GLN A 182 -12.05 2.62 -16.40
CA GLN A 182 -10.85 2.43 -17.20
C GLN A 182 -10.70 0.98 -17.68
N SER A 183 -10.99 0.01 -16.80
CA SER A 183 -10.99 -1.41 -17.17
C SER A 183 -12.04 -1.75 -18.23
N TRP A 184 -13.24 -1.20 -18.12
CA TRP A 184 -14.33 -1.47 -19.07
C TRP A 184 -14.08 -0.84 -20.44
N GLN A 185 -13.59 0.40 -20.45
CA GLN A 185 -13.21 1.09 -21.69
C GLN A 185 -12.09 0.35 -22.42
N SER A 186 -11.05 -0.10 -21.69
CA SER A 186 -9.93 -0.86 -22.26
C SER A 186 -10.37 -2.20 -22.87
N ALA A 187 -11.49 -2.76 -22.41
CA ALA A 187 -12.11 -3.97 -22.96
C ALA A 187 -13.10 -3.69 -24.10
N CYS A 188 -13.14 -2.45 -24.63
CA CYS A 188 -14.08 -1.99 -25.67
C CYS A 188 -15.56 -2.19 -25.30
N ARG A 189 -15.88 -2.23 -24.00
CA ARG A 189 -17.27 -2.39 -23.53
C ARG A 189 -17.96 -1.03 -23.48
N MET A 190 -18.49 -0.61 -24.63
CA MET A 190 -19.20 0.65 -24.77
C MET A 190 -20.57 0.63 -24.09
N PRO A 191 -21.06 1.79 -23.59
CA PRO A 191 -22.36 1.94 -22.94
C PRO A 191 -23.49 1.91 -23.98
N HIS A 192 -23.68 0.79 -24.69
CA HIS A 192 -24.68 0.73 -25.76
C HIS A 192 -26.10 0.41 -25.28
N GLN A 193 -26.34 0.34 -23.95
CA GLN A 193 -27.67 0.19 -23.34
C GLN A 193 -27.66 0.40 -21.80
N GLY A 194 -26.77 1.26 -21.29
CA GLY A 194 -26.52 1.40 -19.86
C GLY A 194 -25.35 0.55 -19.36
N ILE A 195 -25.23 0.36 -18.05
CA ILE A 195 -24.19 -0.48 -17.45
C ILE A 195 -24.54 -1.97 -17.53
N SER A 196 -23.54 -2.82 -17.74
CA SER A 196 -23.76 -4.27 -17.67
C SER A 196 -24.04 -4.72 -16.24
N ALA A 197 -24.83 -5.79 -16.07
CA ALA A 197 -25.05 -6.42 -14.77
C ALA A 197 -23.72 -6.85 -14.10
N GLU A 198 -22.71 -7.17 -14.90
CA GLU A 198 -21.35 -7.46 -14.42
C GLU A 198 -20.66 -6.23 -13.82
N MET A 199 -20.80 -5.05 -14.43
CA MET A 199 -20.24 -3.82 -13.87
C MET A 199 -20.87 -3.52 -12.51
N LEU A 200 -22.20 -3.62 -12.42
CA LEU A 200 -22.91 -3.40 -11.15
C LEU A 200 -22.47 -4.38 -10.06
N LYS A 201 -22.27 -5.67 -10.40
CA LYS A 201 -21.73 -6.67 -9.48
C LYS A 201 -20.37 -6.25 -8.92
N ILE A 202 -19.45 -5.77 -9.76
CA ILE A 202 -18.14 -5.29 -9.30
C ILE A 202 -18.29 -4.03 -8.44
N VAL A 203 -19.16 -3.08 -8.82
CA VAL A 203 -19.40 -1.88 -8.01
C VAL A 203 -19.90 -2.25 -6.60
N LYS A 204 -20.79 -3.25 -6.49
CA LYS A 204 -21.31 -3.78 -5.21
C LYS A 204 -20.23 -4.39 -4.31
N VAL A 205 -19.07 -4.81 -4.85
CA VAL A 205 -17.95 -5.32 -4.05
C VAL A 205 -17.37 -4.22 -3.15
N TYR A 206 -17.36 -2.97 -3.64
CA TYR A 206 -16.74 -1.85 -2.96
C TYR A 206 -17.74 -0.89 -2.30
N ASN A 207 -19.02 -0.99 -2.67
CA ASN A 207 -20.04 -0.03 -2.29
C ASN A 207 -21.30 -0.78 -1.81
N PRO A 208 -21.76 -0.57 -0.56
CA PRO A 208 -23.04 -1.11 -0.12
C PRO A 208 -24.17 -0.38 -0.85
N ILE A 209 -24.87 -1.10 -1.74
CA ILE A 209 -26.02 -0.58 -2.48
C ILE A 209 -27.30 -1.16 -1.86
N PRO A 210 -28.17 -0.33 -1.24
CA PRO A 210 -29.49 -0.76 -0.81
C PRO A 210 -30.31 -1.31 -1.99
N GLU A 211 -31.09 -2.36 -1.76
CA GLU A 211 -31.89 -3.00 -2.82
C GLU A 211 -32.88 -2.00 -3.46
N ASP A 212 -33.48 -1.12 -2.64
CA ASP A 212 -34.44 -0.09 -3.08
C ASP A 212 -33.80 1.00 -3.95
N ASP A 213 -32.47 1.18 -3.87
CA ASP A 213 -31.74 2.23 -4.58
C ASP A 213 -31.05 1.70 -5.86
N GLU A 214 -31.13 0.40 -6.14
CA GLU A 214 -30.32 -0.24 -7.19
C GLU A 214 -30.51 0.39 -8.57
N ASP A 215 -31.75 0.75 -8.93
CA ASP A 215 -32.04 1.37 -10.23
C ASP A 215 -31.52 2.81 -10.33
N ALA A 216 -31.57 3.56 -9.23
CA ALA A 216 -30.97 4.89 -9.16
C ALA A 216 -29.44 4.81 -9.32
N TRP A 217 -28.81 3.80 -8.71
CA TRP A 217 -27.38 3.53 -8.88
C TRP A 217 -27.04 3.16 -10.32
N LYS A 218 -27.79 2.25 -10.95
CA LYS A 218 -27.61 1.88 -12.36
C LYS A 218 -27.67 3.10 -13.27
N GLN A 219 -28.68 3.94 -13.08
CA GLN A 219 -28.87 5.13 -13.91
C GLN A 219 -27.73 6.15 -13.73
N ALA A 220 -27.36 6.46 -12.49
CA ALA A 220 -26.30 7.41 -12.19
C ALA A 220 -24.94 6.95 -12.76
N ILE A 221 -24.59 5.67 -12.57
CA ILE A 221 -23.34 5.11 -13.08
C ILE A 221 -23.36 5.04 -14.61
N ALA A 222 -24.49 4.70 -15.24
CA ALA A 222 -24.59 4.65 -16.70
C ALA A 222 -24.35 6.02 -17.34
N LEU A 223 -24.97 7.06 -16.79
CA LEU A 223 -24.80 8.44 -17.26
C LEU A 223 -23.35 8.91 -17.09
N ASP A 224 -22.74 8.60 -15.95
CA ASP A 224 -21.37 9.02 -15.67
C ASP A 224 -20.33 8.23 -16.47
N TYR A 225 -20.58 6.94 -16.74
CA TYR A 225 -19.72 6.13 -17.60
C TYR A 225 -19.79 6.58 -19.06
N ALA A 226 -20.97 6.92 -19.57
CA ALA A 226 -21.12 7.49 -20.91
C ALA A 226 -20.30 8.79 -21.07
N ARG A 227 -20.33 9.66 -20.06
CA ARG A 227 -19.53 10.88 -20.02
C ARG A 227 -18.02 10.59 -20.00
N PHE A 228 -17.60 9.64 -19.16
CA PHE A 228 -16.21 9.21 -19.10
C PHE A 228 -15.70 8.67 -20.45
N CYS A 229 -16.54 7.96 -21.21
CA CYS A 229 -16.17 7.50 -22.55
C CYS A 229 -16.06 8.65 -23.55
N SER A 230 -16.91 9.68 -23.48
CA SER A 230 -16.88 10.83 -24.41
C SER A 230 -15.77 11.85 -24.14
N GLU A 231 -15.23 11.93 -22.93
CA GLU A 231 -14.19 12.90 -22.56
C GLU A 231 -12.76 12.48 -22.98
N LYS A 232 -12.60 11.27 -23.55
CA LYS A 232 -11.30 10.70 -23.97
C LYS A 232 -11.17 10.43 -25.48
N GLU A 233 -12.14 10.87 -26.27
CA GLU A 233 -11.99 11.04 -27.73
C GLU A 233 -11.29 12.37 -28.04
#